data_AF-A0A3C1RK85-F1
#
_entry.id   AF-A0A3C1RK85-F1
#
_cell.length_a   1.000
_cell.length_b   1.000
_cell.length_c   1.000
_cell.angle_alpha   90.00
_cell.angle_beta   90.00
_cell.angle_gamma   90.00
#
_symmetry.space_group_name_H-M   'P 1'
#
loop_
_entity.id
_entity.type
_entity.pdbx_description
1 polymer ?
#
loop_
_entity_poly.entity_id
_entity_poly.type
_entity_poly.pdbx_seq_one_letter_code
_entity_poly.pdbx_strand_id
1 'polypeptide(L)'
;LTNLEVLDLSYNEISKIKGLDSLKNLRKLNLNENKITKVENLDRLINLEYLTLEVNKIKEFDASFLYKLISECFISLCFTGDYIKEIKDVPKNVTIKFEADHFVPRTLYRSKDLFR
;
A
#
# COMPACT_ATOMS: atom_id res chain seq x y z
N LEU A 1 4.10 -17.43 -9.82
CA LEU A 1 4.26 -15.97 -10.03
C LEU A 1 5.52 -15.44 -9.33
N THR A 2 6.63 -16.18 -9.36
CA THR A 2 7.83 -15.81 -8.58
C THR A 2 8.53 -14.56 -9.09
N ASN A 3 8.27 -14.12 -10.32
CA ASN A 3 8.89 -12.94 -10.93
C ASN A 3 7.92 -11.76 -11.10
N LEU A 4 6.79 -11.77 -10.39
CA LEU A 4 5.83 -10.66 -10.48
C LEU A 4 6.41 -9.42 -9.77
N GLU A 5 6.59 -8.34 -10.52
CA GLU A 5 7.11 -7.07 -9.99
C GLU A 5 6.01 -6.04 -9.70
N VAL A 6 4.90 -6.09 -10.42
CA VAL A 6 3.77 -5.16 -10.28
C VAL A 6 2.49 -5.95 -10.09
N LEU A 7 1.73 -5.61 -9.05
CA LEU A 7 0.44 -6.21 -8.74
C LEU A 7 -0.57 -5.10 -8.48
N ASP A 8 -1.56 -5.02 -9.37
CA ASP A 8 -2.70 -4.12 -9.19
C ASP A 8 -3.92 -4.93 -8.75
N LEU A 9 -4.40 -4.61 -7.54
CA LEU A 9 -5.59 -5.16 -6.91
C LEU A 9 -6.58 -4.05 -6.54
N SER A 10 -6.46 -2.88 -7.16
CA SER A 10 -7.37 -1.77 -6.91
C SER A 10 -8.80 -2.07 -7.37
N TYR A 11 -9.77 -1.34 -6.81
CA TYR A 11 -11.20 -1.46 -7.15
C TYR A 11 -11.80 -2.86 -6.88
N ASN A 12 -11.41 -3.47 -5.76
CA ASN A 12 -11.94 -4.77 -5.33
C ASN A 12 -12.66 -4.65 -3.99
N GLU A 13 -13.09 -5.79 -3.45
CA GLU A 13 -13.71 -5.87 -2.13
C GLU A 13 -12.78 -6.52 -1.08
N ILE A 14 -11.47 -6.38 -1.25
CA ILE A 14 -10.49 -6.99 -0.36
C ILE A 14 -10.61 -6.35 1.02
N SER A 15 -10.88 -7.17 2.04
CA SER A 15 -10.95 -6.75 3.44
C SER A 15 -9.71 -7.13 4.24
N LYS A 16 -8.92 -8.10 3.74
CA LYS A 16 -7.71 -8.60 4.36
C LYS A 16 -6.63 -8.89 3.32
N ILE A 17 -5.41 -8.41 3.59
CA ILE A 17 -4.23 -8.70 2.79
C ILE A 17 -3.77 -10.12 3.14
N LYS A 18 -3.73 -11.03 2.16
CA LYS A 18 -3.27 -12.42 2.32
C LYS A 18 -2.80 -13.01 0.99
N GLY A 19 -1.97 -14.05 1.05
CA GLY A 19 -1.54 -14.80 -0.12
C GLY A 19 -0.44 -14.12 -0.95
N LEU A 20 0.19 -13.07 -0.41
CA LEU A 20 1.28 -12.33 -1.06
C LEU A 20 2.68 -12.87 -0.68
N ASP A 21 2.77 -13.83 0.25
CA ASP A 21 4.03 -14.32 0.84
C ASP A 21 5.07 -14.84 -0.17
N SER A 22 4.59 -15.33 -1.31
CA SER A 22 5.43 -15.87 -2.38
C SER A 22 5.98 -14.81 -3.34
N LEU A 23 5.45 -13.58 -3.29
CA LEU A 23 5.74 -12.50 -4.24
C LEU A 23 6.96 -11.67 -3.82
N LYS A 24 8.09 -12.35 -3.55
CA LYS A 24 9.31 -11.72 -3.04
C LYS A 24 9.90 -10.66 -3.98
N ASN A 25 9.63 -10.78 -5.28
CA ASN A 25 10.12 -9.84 -6.31
C ASN A 25 9.15 -8.68 -6.56
N LEU A 26 8.06 -8.57 -5.78
CA LEU A 26 7.09 -7.50 -5.95
C LEU A 26 7.69 -6.15 -5.53
N ARG A 27 7.61 -5.18 -6.44
CA ARG A 27 8.12 -3.82 -6.29
C ARG A 27 6.98 -2.81 -6.17
N LYS A 28 5.87 -3.00 -6.88
CA LYS A 28 4.71 -2.10 -6.83
C LYS A 28 3.44 -2.88 -6.47
N LEU A 29 2.74 -2.44 -5.43
CA LEU A 29 1.46 -3.01 -4.98
C LEU A 29 0.40 -1.90 -4.88
N ASN A 30 -0.64 -2.02 -5.70
CA ASN A 30 -1.79 -1.13 -5.68
C ASN A 30 -2.99 -1.83 -5.02
N LEU A 31 -3.45 -1.29 -3.90
CA LEU A 31 -4.59 -1.77 -3.11
C LEU A 31 -5.67 -0.69 -2.95
N ASN A 32 -5.65 0.33 -3.81
CA ASN A 32 -6.61 1.43 -3.75
C ASN A 32 -8.06 0.97 -3.91
N GLU A 33 -9.00 1.72 -3.33
CA GLU A 33 -10.44 1.45 -3.45
C GLU A 33 -10.79 -0.01 -3.08
N ASN A 34 -10.43 -0.39 -1.85
CA ASN A 34 -10.75 -1.68 -1.24
C ASN A 34 -11.47 -1.48 0.11
N LYS A 35 -11.65 -2.57 0.87
CA LYS A 35 -12.31 -2.56 2.19
C LYS A 35 -11.33 -2.92 3.31
N ILE A 36 -10.03 -2.69 3.12
CA ILE A 36 -8.98 -3.09 4.06
C ILE A 36 -9.11 -2.27 5.33
N THR A 37 -9.13 -2.96 6.48
CA THR A 37 -9.19 -2.32 7.80
C THR A 37 -7.87 -2.38 8.56
N LYS A 38 -6.96 -3.26 8.16
CA LYS A 38 -5.66 -3.45 8.78
C LYS A 38 -4.59 -3.73 7.73
N VAL A 39 -3.48 -3.00 7.81
CA VAL A 39 -2.29 -3.28 7.02
C VAL A 39 -1.46 -4.32 7.77
N GLU A 40 -1.38 -5.53 7.22
CA GLU A 40 -0.66 -6.68 7.78
C GLU A 40 -0.24 -7.64 6.64
N ASN A 41 0.59 -8.64 6.95
CA ASN A 41 1.04 -9.69 6.01
C ASN A 41 1.84 -9.16 4.79
N LEU A 42 2.63 -8.11 4.98
CA LEU A 42 3.52 -7.54 3.95
C LEU A 42 5.00 -7.85 4.22
N ASP A 43 5.32 -8.63 5.24
CA ASP A 43 6.68 -8.87 5.72
C ASP A 43 7.59 -9.66 4.77
N ARG A 44 7.00 -10.32 3.78
CA ARG A 44 7.74 -11.06 2.74
C ARG A 44 8.01 -10.24 1.47
N LEU A 45 7.41 -9.06 1.34
CA LEU A 45 7.56 -8.17 0.19
C LEU A 45 8.78 -7.26 0.38
N ILE A 46 9.95 -7.87 0.59
CA ILE A 46 11.17 -7.15 0.99
C ILE A 46 11.67 -6.16 -0.08
N ASN A 47 11.30 -6.36 -1.35
CA ASN A 47 11.67 -5.52 -2.49
C ASN A 47 10.63 -4.44 -2.82
N LEU A 48 9.62 -4.23 -1.97
CA LEU A 48 8.56 -3.29 -2.25
C LEU A 48 9.11 -1.85 -2.26
N GLU A 49 8.81 -1.14 -3.34
CA GLU A 49 9.20 0.25 -3.60
C GLU A 49 8.00 1.19 -3.61
N TYR A 50 6.81 0.66 -3.90
CA TYR A 50 5.58 1.45 -3.94
C TYR A 50 4.38 0.67 -3.41
N LEU A 51 3.71 1.24 -2.41
CA LEU A 51 2.47 0.73 -1.83
C LEU A 51 1.43 1.84 -1.78
N THR A 52 0.28 1.63 -2.43
CA THR A 52 -0.84 2.58 -2.34
C THR A 52 -2.08 1.87 -1.80
N LEU A 53 -2.72 2.51 -0.82
CA LEU A 53 -3.81 2.00 -0.01
C LEU A 53 -4.94 3.06 0.11
N GLU A 54 -5.00 3.98 -0.83
CA GLU A 54 -5.98 5.07 -0.88
C GLU A 54 -7.41 4.52 -0.90
N VAL A 55 -8.36 5.26 -0.32
CA VAL A 55 -9.77 4.87 -0.28
C VAL A 55 -9.97 3.45 0.30
N ASN A 56 -9.43 3.22 1.49
CA ASN A 56 -9.67 2.04 2.34
C ASN A 56 -10.26 2.46 3.69
N LYS A 57 -10.40 1.53 4.64
CA LYS A 57 -10.93 1.77 5.99
C LYS A 57 -9.91 1.44 7.08
N ILE A 58 -8.64 1.80 6.86
CA ILE A 58 -7.48 1.35 7.65
C ILE A 58 -7.50 1.96 9.05
N LYS A 59 -7.70 1.12 10.07
CA LYS A 59 -7.68 1.49 11.49
C LYS A 59 -6.42 1.05 12.22
N GLU A 60 -5.76 0.02 11.68
CA GLU A 60 -4.56 -0.59 12.26
C GLU A 60 -3.48 -0.71 11.18
N PHE A 61 -2.23 -0.44 11.56
CA PHE A 61 -1.08 -0.52 10.67
C PHE A 61 0.07 -1.22 11.38
N ASP A 62 0.40 -2.43 10.94
CA ASP A 62 1.61 -3.11 11.40
C ASP A 62 2.83 -2.47 10.73
N ALA A 63 3.60 -1.68 11.47
CA ALA A 63 4.82 -1.04 10.97
C ALA A 63 6.05 -1.99 10.98
N SER A 64 5.94 -3.20 11.51
CA SER A 64 7.09 -4.09 11.68
C SER A 64 7.73 -4.52 10.35
N PHE A 65 6.95 -4.56 9.26
CA PHE A 65 7.48 -4.90 7.94
C PHE A 65 8.35 -3.80 7.33
N LEU A 66 8.20 -2.54 7.76
CA LEU A 66 8.95 -1.42 7.19
C LEU A 66 10.46 -1.63 7.30
N TYR A 67 10.91 -2.19 8.42
CA TYR A 67 12.32 -2.50 8.66
C TYR A 67 12.86 -3.68 7.83
N LYS A 68 12.00 -4.44 7.16
CA LYS A 68 12.38 -5.54 6.26
C LYS A 68 12.55 -5.08 4.81
N LEU A 69 12.13 -3.86 4.48
CA LEU A 69 12.24 -3.30 3.15
C LEU A 69 13.70 -2.97 2.85
N ILE A 70 14.23 -3.53 1.77
CA ILE A 70 15.61 -3.30 1.35
C ILE A 70 15.74 -2.08 0.42
N SER A 71 14.66 -1.76 -0.31
CA SER A 71 14.60 -0.64 -1.25
C SER A 71 14.06 0.62 -0.58
N GLU A 72 14.26 1.76 -1.24
CA GLU A 72 13.46 2.94 -0.95
C GLU A 72 12.00 2.63 -1.26
N CYS A 73 11.11 2.90 -0.31
CA CYS A 73 9.70 2.58 -0.43
C CYS A 73 8.82 3.78 -0.13
N PHE A 74 7.92 4.07 -1.06
CA PHE A 74 6.90 5.09 -0.91
C PHE A 74 5.56 4.43 -0.60
N ILE A 75 4.92 4.88 0.48
CA ILE A 75 3.63 4.39 0.94
C ILE A 75 2.62 5.54 0.94
N SER A 76 1.53 5.39 0.18
CA SER A 76 0.41 6.34 0.17
C SER A 76 -0.83 5.70 0.82
N LEU A 77 -1.47 6.43 1.72
CA LEU A 77 -2.77 6.06 2.29
C LEU A 77 -3.58 7.30 2.67
N CYS A 78 -4.91 7.19 2.66
CA CYS A 78 -5.80 8.31 3.02
C CYS A 78 -6.02 8.40 4.53
N PHE A 79 -6.16 9.63 5.04
CA PHE A 79 -6.84 9.85 6.31
C PHE A 79 -8.33 10.07 6.01
N THR A 80 -9.20 9.21 6.54
CA THR A 80 -10.59 9.59 6.77
C THR A 80 -10.86 9.42 8.26
N GLY A 81 -11.89 10.05 8.83
CA GLY A 81 -12.43 9.83 10.21
C GLY A 81 -11.46 9.60 11.40
N ASP A 82 -11.84 8.68 12.30
CA ASP A 82 -11.08 8.23 13.50
C ASP A 82 -9.90 7.28 13.18
N TYR A 83 -9.37 7.34 11.96
CA TYR A 83 -8.41 6.38 11.45
C TYR A 83 -6.96 6.87 11.70
N ILE A 84 -5.96 6.05 11.40
CA ILE A 84 -4.55 6.30 11.72
C ILE A 84 -4.09 7.67 11.18
N LYS A 85 -3.56 8.50 12.08
CA LYS A 85 -3.06 9.86 11.76
C LYS A 85 -1.54 9.94 11.66
N GLU A 86 -0.85 8.99 12.27
CA GLU A 86 0.61 8.90 12.26
C GLU A 86 1.05 7.44 12.36
N ILE A 87 2.18 7.13 11.73
CA ILE A 87 2.92 5.88 11.94
C ILE A 87 4.26 6.29 12.53
N LYS A 88 4.54 5.81 13.74
CA LYS A 88 5.80 6.08 14.44
C LYS A 88 6.90 5.13 13.96
N ASP A 89 8.14 5.49 14.23
CA ASP A 89 9.30 4.62 14.02
C ASP A 89 9.45 4.15 12.56
N VAL A 90 9.30 5.07 11.61
CA VAL A 90 9.48 4.80 10.18
C VAL A 90 10.98 4.80 9.84
N PRO A 91 11.52 3.74 9.21
CA PRO A 91 12.93 3.70 8.82
C PRO A 91 13.23 4.70 7.70
N LYS A 92 14.48 5.16 7.62
CA LYS A 92 14.92 6.23 6.71
C LYS A 92 14.63 5.99 5.21
N ASN A 93 14.56 4.73 4.79
CA ASN A 93 14.28 4.35 3.40
C ASN A 93 12.78 4.31 3.09
N VAL A 94 11.92 4.63 4.05
CA VAL A 94 10.47 4.62 3.87
C VAL A 94 9.95 6.03 3.97
N THR A 95 9.22 6.44 2.94
CA THR A 95 8.43 7.67 2.94
C THR A 95 6.97 7.30 3.02
N ILE A 96 6.26 7.83 4.01
CA ILE A 96 4.81 7.64 4.14
C ILE A 96 4.14 8.97 3.89
N LYS A 97 3.20 8.99 2.94
CA LYS A 97 2.35 10.14 2.64
C LYS A 97 0.92 9.83 3.04
N PHE A 98 0.36 10.70 3.86
CA PHE A 98 -1.05 10.72 4.18
C PHE A 98 -1.73 11.68 3.20
N GLU A 99 -2.47 11.12 2.24
CA GLU A 99 -3.26 11.93 1.32
C GLU A 99 -4.57 12.35 1.98
N ALA A 100 -4.96 13.60 1.76
CA ALA A 100 -6.36 13.96 1.97
C ALA A 100 -7.23 13.16 1.00
N ASP A 101 -8.47 12.86 1.41
CA ASP A 101 -9.53 12.44 0.49
C ASP A 101 -9.73 13.56 -0.55
N HIS A 102 -8.83 13.66 -1.51
CA HIS A 102 -9.18 14.17 -2.81
C HIS A 102 -10.05 13.06 -3.38
N PHE A 103 -11.35 13.29 -3.37
CA PHE A 103 -12.28 12.59 -4.24
C PHE A 103 -11.81 12.85 -5.68
N VAL A 104 -10.80 12.12 -6.14
CA VAL A 104 -10.37 12.11 -7.53
C VAL A 104 -11.44 11.31 -8.25
N PRO A 105 -12.24 11.94 -9.14
CA PRO A 105 -13.28 11.22 -9.84
C PRO A 105 -12.69 10.00 -10.54
N ARG A 106 -13.43 8.88 -10.52
CA ARG A 106 -13.07 7.54 -11.07
C ARG A 106 -12.51 7.53 -12.51
N THR A 107 -12.50 8.66 -13.19
CA THR A 107 -12.00 8.85 -14.56
C THR A 107 -10.51 9.21 -14.65
N LEU A 108 -9.86 9.66 -13.57
CA LEU A 108 -8.47 10.14 -13.62
C LEU A 108 -7.40 9.05 -13.40
N TYR A 109 -7.69 7.98 -12.66
CA TYR A 109 -6.76 6.84 -12.50
C TYR A 109 -6.64 5.94 -13.75
N ARG A 110 -7.40 6.24 -14.82
CA ARG A 110 -7.28 5.54 -16.11
C ARG A 110 -6.07 5.98 -16.96
N SER A 111 -5.33 7.01 -16.55
CA SER A 111 -4.08 7.34 -17.24
C SER A 111 -2.99 6.36 -16.81
N LYS A 112 -2.35 5.73 -17.80
CA LYS A 112 -1.26 4.74 -17.67
C LYS A 112 0.03 5.32 -17.05
N ASP A 113 -0.05 6.41 -16.31
CA ASP A 113 1.11 7.23 -15.94
C ASP A 113 1.58 7.05 -14.50
N LEU A 114 0.87 6.27 -13.67
CA LEU A 114 1.35 5.91 -12.33
C LEU A 114 2.25 4.65 -12.29
N PHE A 115 2.30 3.88 -13.38
CA PHE A 115 3.08 2.62 -13.44
C PHE A 115 4.04 2.56 -14.63
N ARG A 116 4.61 3.70 -15.05
CA ARG A 116 5.83 3.67 -15.87
C ARG A 116 7.06 3.33 -15.02
#